data_AF-A0A0Q4QKJ4-F1
#
_entry.id   AF-A0A0Q4QKJ4-F1
#
_cell.length_a   1.000
_cell.length_b   1.000
_cell.length_c   1.000
_cell.angle_alpha   90.00
_cell.angle_beta   90.00
_cell.angle_gamma   90.00
#
_symmetry.space_group_name_H-M   'P 1'
#
loop_
_entity.id
_entity.type
_entity.pdbx_description
1 polymer ?
#
loop_
_entity_poly.entity_id
_entity_poly.type
_entity_poly.pdbx_seq_one_letter_code
_entity_poly.pdbx_strand_id
1 'polypeptide(L)'
;MDKRQVKQLQITEVIVNQLSSSPDIEGEWHSYYDIDFMLSEPFSFKVFDKIHLIDRIKMQTHYDEGPQIEYANQTSVYWSLAVTKTLVHKVLDRVKVEQDEGCLKGWAFDDDLLEMLKGERNTSSFPMW
;
A
#
# COMPACT_ATOMS: atom_id res chain seq x y z
N MET A 1 13.13 -5.61 13.12
CA MET A 1 13.18 -4.18 12.70
C MET A 1 13.11 -3.31 13.94
N ASP A 2 14.03 -2.37 14.13
CA ASP A 2 13.94 -1.42 15.24
C ASP A 2 12.85 -0.39 14.93
N LYS A 3 11.99 -0.08 15.92
CA LYS A 3 10.95 0.97 15.81
C LYS A 3 11.54 2.32 15.40
N ARG A 4 12.82 2.59 15.72
CA ARG A 4 13.52 3.82 15.32
C ARG A 4 13.71 3.92 13.80
N GLN A 5 14.02 2.81 13.14
CA GLN A 5 14.27 2.78 11.69
C GLN A 5 12.99 3.10 10.89
N VAL A 6 11.86 2.51 11.28
CA VAL A 6 10.57 2.75 10.60
C VAL A 6 10.12 4.21 10.66
N LYS A 7 10.41 4.89 11.77
CA LYS A 7 10.05 6.31 11.92
C LYS A 7 10.81 7.20 10.94
N GLN A 8 12.05 6.84 10.62
CA GLN A 8 12.94 7.62 9.75
C GLN A 8 12.64 7.40 8.26
N LEU A 9 12.08 6.25 7.87
CA LEU A 9 11.69 5.98 6.49
C LEU A 9 10.70 7.03 5.97
N GLN A 10 10.88 7.52 4.76
CA GLN A 10 9.94 8.43 4.10
C GLN A 10 9.46 7.80 2.79
N ILE A 11 8.33 8.26 2.27
CA ILE A 11 7.92 7.95 0.90
C ILE A 11 8.44 9.08 0.02
N THR A 12 9.30 8.75 -0.93
CA THR A 12 9.97 9.74 -1.78
C THR A 12 9.32 9.90 -3.14
N GLU A 13 8.68 8.85 -3.64
CA GLU A 13 8.11 8.80 -4.97
C GLU A 13 6.86 7.93 -4.98
N VAL A 14 5.91 8.30 -5.85
CA VAL A 14 4.68 7.55 -6.12
C VAL A 14 4.67 7.21 -7.60
N ILE A 15 4.64 5.91 -7.90
CA ILE A 15 4.65 5.41 -9.28
C ILE A 15 3.31 4.73 -9.53
N VAL A 16 2.55 5.28 -10.47
CA VAL A 16 1.26 4.73 -10.88
C VAL A 16 1.49 3.79 -12.06
N ASN A 17 1.42 2.49 -11.82
CA ASN A 17 1.56 1.47 -12.88
C ASN A 17 0.22 1.26 -13.59
N GLN A 18 -0.89 1.30 -12.85
CA GLN A 18 -2.24 1.22 -13.39
C GLN A 18 -3.20 2.03 -12.54
N LEU A 19 -4.13 2.71 -13.21
CA LEU A 19 -5.18 3.49 -12.56
C LEU A 19 -6.35 3.67 -13.53
N SER A 20 -7.40 2.88 -13.36
CA SER A 20 -8.53 2.82 -14.29
C SER A 20 -9.82 2.43 -13.58
N SER A 21 -10.94 3.00 -14.01
CA SER A 21 -12.26 2.62 -13.52
C SER A 21 -13.20 2.35 -14.69
N SER A 22 -14.01 1.30 -14.58
CA SER A 22 -14.93 0.88 -15.63
C SER A 22 -16.17 0.21 -15.05
N PRO A 23 -17.35 0.43 -15.63
CA PRO A 23 -18.53 -0.34 -15.30
C PRO A 23 -18.42 -1.76 -15.86
N ASP A 24 -18.97 -2.73 -15.15
CA ASP A 24 -19.21 -4.07 -15.68
C ASP A 24 -20.52 -4.14 -16.50
N ILE A 25 -20.89 -5.36 -16.89
CA ILE A 25 -22.10 -5.62 -17.68
C ILE A 25 -23.41 -5.35 -16.93
N GLU A 26 -23.38 -5.31 -15.59
CA GLU A 26 -24.53 -5.02 -14.72
C GLU A 26 -24.60 -3.52 -14.37
N GLY A 27 -23.55 -2.75 -14.69
CA GLY A 27 -23.44 -1.33 -14.42
C GLY A 27 -22.75 -1.01 -13.10
N GLU A 28 -22.21 -2.02 -12.40
CA GLU A 28 -21.40 -1.82 -11.20
C GLU A 28 -20.02 -1.30 -11.58
N TRP A 29 -19.55 -0.28 -10.86
CA TRP A 29 -18.26 0.35 -11.15
C TRP A 29 -17.13 -0.34 -10.40
N HIS A 30 -16.13 -0.78 -11.15
CA HIS A 30 -14.91 -1.38 -10.62
C HIS A 30 -13.73 -0.45 -10.80
N SER A 31 -12.85 -0.42 -9.81
CA SER A 31 -11.63 0.40 -9.80
C SER A 31 -10.39 -0.48 -9.71
N TYR A 32 -9.53 -0.38 -10.72
CA TYR A 32 -8.25 -1.05 -10.80
C TYR A 32 -7.13 -0.06 -10.56
N TYR A 33 -6.31 -0.33 -9.55
CA TYR A 33 -5.13 0.45 -9.23
C TYR A 33 -3.96 -0.47 -8.91
N ASP A 34 -2.78 -0.04 -9.34
CA ASP A 34 -1.47 -0.58 -9.02
C ASP A 34 -0.54 0.62 -8.82
N ILE A 35 -0.21 0.90 -7.56
CA ILE A 35 0.56 2.07 -7.16
C ILE A 35 1.70 1.64 -6.25
N ASP A 36 2.92 2.05 -6.60
CA ASP A 36 4.10 1.83 -5.79
C ASP A 36 4.49 3.12 -5.04
N PHE A 37 4.61 3.02 -3.73
CA PHE A 37 5.13 4.06 -2.85
C PHE A 37 6.57 3.74 -2.46
N MET A 38 7.52 4.41 -3.11
CA MET A 38 8.95 4.15 -2.94
C MET A 38 9.45 4.64 -1.59
N LEU A 39 10.16 3.79 -0.86
CA LEU A 39 10.78 4.14 0.41
C LEU A 39 12.09 4.87 0.18
N SER A 40 12.39 5.85 1.03
CA SER A 40 13.62 6.63 0.99
C SER A 40 14.88 5.78 1.10
N GLU A 41 14.80 4.69 1.86
CA GLU A 41 15.86 3.69 1.98
C GLU A 41 15.21 2.30 2.05
N PRO A 42 15.78 1.30 1.37
CA PRO A 42 15.28 -0.06 1.49
C PRO A 42 15.66 -0.64 2.85
N PHE A 43 14.81 -1.52 3.38
CA PHE A 43 15.08 -2.24 4.62
C PHE A 43 14.93 -3.74 4.41
N SER A 44 15.57 -4.52 5.27
CA SER A 44 15.48 -5.98 5.20
C SER A 44 14.78 -6.56 6.42
N PHE A 45 13.97 -7.59 6.19
CA PHE A 45 13.53 -8.48 7.25
C PHE A 45 14.01 -9.90 6.98
N LYS A 46 14.25 -10.65 8.05
CA LYS A 46 14.62 -12.05 7.99
C LYS A 46 13.41 -12.88 8.38
N VAL A 47 12.96 -13.74 7.46
CA VAL A 47 11.92 -14.74 7.72
C VAL A 47 12.60 -16.11 7.59
N PHE A 48 12.65 -16.85 8.69
CA PHE A 48 13.46 -18.07 8.82
C PHE A 48 14.93 -17.84 8.43
N ASP A 49 15.40 -18.48 7.36
CA ASP A 49 16.74 -18.41 6.82
C ASP A 49 16.89 -17.44 5.64
N LYS A 50 15.79 -16.81 5.19
CA LYS A 50 15.77 -15.91 4.03
C LYS A 50 15.74 -14.45 4.44
N ILE A 51 16.58 -13.65 3.79
CA ILE A 51 16.59 -12.20 3.91
C ILE A 51 15.80 -11.63 2.74
N HIS A 52 14.79 -10.85 3.06
CA HIS A 52 13.94 -10.17 2.09
C HIS A 52 14.21 -8.67 2.17
N LEU A 53 14.62 -8.09 1.05
CA LEU A 53 14.78 -6.65 0.89
C LEU A 53 13.45 -6.05 0.46
N ILE A 54 13.03 -4.98 1.12
CA ILE A 54 11.83 -4.18 0.82
C ILE A 54 12.28 -2.79 0.41
N ASP A 55 11.80 -2.32 -0.73
CA ASP A 55 12.10 -0.97 -1.25
C ASP A 55 10.84 -0.12 -1.46
N ARG A 56 9.65 -0.71 -1.36
CA ARG A 56 8.39 -0.01 -1.57
C ARG A 56 7.24 -0.60 -0.76
N ILE A 57 6.22 0.21 -0.61
CA ILE A 57 4.89 -0.21 -0.20
C ILE A 57 4.02 -0.21 -1.46
N LYS A 58 3.39 -1.35 -1.77
CA LYS A 58 2.52 -1.49 -2.93
C LYS A 58 1.07 -1.33 -2.50
N MET A 59 0.28 -0.58 -3.25
CA MET A 59 -1.17 -0.52 -3.13
C MET A 59 -1.80 -1.07 -4.40
N GLN A 60 -2.60 -2.13 -4.26
CA GLN A 60 -3.18 -2.82 -5.40
C GLN A 60 -4.63 -3.24 -5.14
N THR A 61 -5.41 -3.34 -6.20
CA THR A 61 -6.77 -3.88 -6.13
C THR A 61 -6.70 -5.37 -5.81
N HIS A 62 -7.35 -5.77 -4.73
CA HIS A 62 -7.69 -7.17 -4.48
C HIS A 62 -9.16 -7.41 -4.79
N TYR A 63 -9.48 -8.57 -5.35
CA TYR A 63 -10.87 -8.97 -5.61
C TYR A 63 -11.70 -8.82 -4.32
N ASP A 64 -12.80 -8.08 -4.42
CA ASP A 64 -13.84 -7.85 -3.40
C ASP A 64 -13.45 -7.13 -2.10
N GLU A 65 -12.18 -6.72 -1.90
CA GLU A 65 -11.72 -6.18 -0.61
C GLU A 65 -11.23 -4.72 -0.65
N GLY A 66 -11.46 -4.01 -1.76
CA GLY A 66 -10.97 -2.65 -1.95
C GLY A 66 -9.44 -2.59 -1.94
N PRO A 67 -8.83 -1.42 -1.66
CA PRO A 67 -7.38 -1.30 -1.72
C PRO A 67 -6.73 -2.12 -0.63
N GLN A 68 -5.67 -2.83 -1.02
CA GLN A 68 -4.76 -3.53 -0.12
C GLN A 68 -3.40 -2.88 -0.18
N ILE A 69 -2.68 -2.94 0.94
CA ILE A 69 -1.32 -2.43 1.05
C ILE A 69 -0.39 -3.55 1.50
N GLU A 70 0.63 -3.84 0.70
CA GLU A 70 1.64 -4.85 1.01
C GLU A 70 3.08 -4.29 0.97
N TYR A 71 3.99 -4.99 1.65
CA TYR A 71 5.41 -4.80 1.38
C TYR A 71 5.75 -5.35 0.00
N ALA A 72 6.63 -4.69 -0.73
CA ALA A 72 7.12 -5.19 -2.00
C ALA A 72 8.58 -4.81 -2.26
N ASN A 73 9.13 -5.47 -3.27
CA ASN A 73 10.37 -5.08 -3.92
C ASN A 73 10.22 -5.21 -5.44
N GLN A 74 11.31 -5.01 -6.19
CA GLN A 74 11.30 -5.12 -7.65
C GLN A 74 10.79 -6.45 -8.21
N THR A 75 10.85 -7.54 -7.44
CA THR A 75 10.57 -8.90 -7.93
C THR A 75 9.45 -9.62 -7.18
N SER A 76 9.00 -9.10 -6.03
CA SER A 76 8.12 -9.82 -5.11
C SER A 76 7.21 -8.87 -4.34
N VAL A 77 5.98 -9.32 -4.12
CA VAL A 77 5.00 -8.70 -3.22
C VAL A 77 4.75 -9.67 -2.06
N TYR A 78 4.67 -9.17 -0.83
CA TYR A 78 4.63 -9.98 0.38
C TYR A 78 3.27 -9.89 1.10
N TRP A 79 2.35 -10.76 0.70
CA TRP A 79 0.93 -10.68 1.03
C TRP A 79 0.64 -11.12 2.48
N SER A 80 1.49 -11.99 3.01
CA SER A 80 1.38 -12.56 4.36
C SER A 80 2.00 -11.69 5.45
N LEU A 81 2.54 -10.51 5.11
CA LEU A 81 3.23 -9.64 6.06
C LEU A 81 2.50 -8.32 6.21
N ALA A 82 1.92 -8.11 7.40
CA ALA A 82 1.18 -6.90 7.70
C ALA A 82 2.06 -5.64 7.63
N VAL A 83 1.64 -4.67 6.82
CA VAL A 83 2.30 -3.36 6.79
C VAL A 83 2.07 -2.63 8.11
N THR A 84 3.15 -2.10 8.70
CA THR A 84 3.03 -1.42 10.00
C THR A 84 2.15 -0.17 9.89
N LYS A 85 1.33 0.12 10.91
CA LYS A 85 0.50 1.33 10.96
C LYS A 85 1.28 2.61 10.70
N THR A 86 2.54 2.69 11.14
CA THR A 86 3.42 3.83 10.88
C THR A 86 3.69 4.05 9.39
N LEU A 87 3.83 2.98 8.61
CA LEU A 87 4.01 3.07 7.15
C LEU A 87 2.67 3.37 6.45
N VAL A 88 1.56 2.79 6.92
CA VAL A 88 0.22 3.14 6.40
C VAL A 88 -0.08 4.63 6.62
N HIS A 89 0.28 5.20 7.76
CA HIS A 89 0.17 6.65 7.99
C HIS A 89 0.97 7.47 6.98
N LYS A 90 2.21 7.06 6.69
CA LYS A 90 3.05 7.73 5.69
C LYS A 90 2.45 7.63 4.30
N VAL A 91 1.87 6.48 3.94
CA VAL A 91 1.13 6.29 2.68
C VAL A 91 -0.05 7.25 2.61
N LEU A 92 -0.88 7.31 3.65
CA LEU A 92 -2.01 8.24 3.73
C LEU A 92 -1.57 9.70 3.57
N ASP A 93 -0.52 10.11 4.28
CA ASP A 93 0.01 11.48 4.19
C ASP A 93 0.47 11.77 2.75
N ARG A 94 1.12 10.81 2.09
CA ARG A 94 1.54 10.98 0.69
C ARG A 94 0.36 11.00 -0.28
N VAL A 95 -0.62 10.12 -0.09
CA VAL A 95 -1.84 10.06 -0.91
C VAL A 95 -2.59 11.38 -0.87
N LYS A 96 -2.73 12.00 0.30
CA LYS A 96 -3.37 13.33 0.42
C LYS A 96 -2.68 14.40 -0.40
N VAL A 97 -1.35 14.42 -0.40
CA VAL A 97 -0.57 15.34 -1.23
C VAL A 97 -0.81 15.05 -2.72
N GLU A 98 -0.74 13.79 -3.13
CA GLU A 98 -0.94 13.40 -4.53
C GLU A 98 -2.38 13.59 -5.04
N GLN A 99 -3.39 13.54 -4.16
CA GLN A 99 -4.79 13.79 -4.51
C GLN A 99 -5.07 15.29 -4.72
N ASP A 100 -4.37 16.16 -4.00
CA ASP A 100 -4.53 17.62 -4.12
C ASP A 100 -3.83 18.16 -5.38
N GLU A 101 -2.55 17.82 -5.54
CA GLU A 101 -1.67 18.43 -6.54
C GLU A 101 -0.97 17.44 -7.49
N GLY A 102 -1.14 16.14 -7.29
CA GLY A 102 -0.32 15.11 -7.94
C GLY A 102 -1.06 14.13 -8.85
N CYS A 103 -0.49 12.93 -8.94
CA CYS A 103 -0.91 11.89 -9.91
C CYS A 103 -2.17 11.11 -9.49
N LEU A 104 -2.62 11.27 -8.24
CA LEU A 104 -3.81 10.60 -7.70
C LEU A 104 -5.04 11.50 -7.67
N LYS A 105 -4.99 12.65 -8.34
CA LYS A 105 -6.10 13.58 -8.42
C LYS A 105 -7.36 12.93 -9.01
N GLY A 106 -8.47 13.07 -8.30
CA GLY A 106 -9.77 12.50 -8.70
C GLY A 106 -10.01 11.06 -8.21
N TRP A 107 -9.05 10.48 -7.47
CA TRP A 107 -9.21 9.19 -6.81
C TRP A 107 -9.46 9.40 -5.33
N ALA A 108 -10.27 8.55 -4.70
CA ALA A 108 -10.58 8.58 -3.28
C ALA A 108 -10.04 7.28 -2.64
N PHE A 109 -8.87 7.37 -2.00
CA PHE A 109 -8.24 6.25 -1.29
C PHE A 109 -8.18 6.49 0.22
N ASP A 110 -8.46 7.71 0.66
CA ASP A 110 -8.28 8.17 2.03
C ASP A 110 -9.19 7.46 3.03
N ASP A 111 -10.45 7.19 2.66
CA ASP A 111 -11.38 6.44 3.50
C ASP A 111 -10.87 5.02 3.80
N ASP A 112 -10.44 4.28 2.77
CA ASP A 112 -9.93 2.92 2.93
C ASP A 112 -8.64 2.87 3.78
N LEU A 113 -7.75 3.84 3.56
CA LEU A 113 -6.51 3.96 4.34
C LEU A 113 -6.80 4.30 5.81
N LEU A 114 -7.83 5.11 6.08
CA LEU A 114 -8.28 5.42 7.44
C LEU A 114 -8.88 4.17 8.12
N GLU A 115 -9.66 3.35 7.40
CA GLU A 115 -10.17 2.07 7.89
C GLU A 115 -9.04 1.12 8.30
N MET A 116 -7.98 1.00 7.48
CA MET A 116 -6.79 0.21 7.82
C MET A 116 -6.09 0.71 9.09
N LEU A 117 -6.00 2.02 9.28
CA LEU A 117 -5.39 2.61 10.48
C LEU A 117 -6.21 2.35 11.75
N LYS A 118 -7.54 2.37 11.64
CA LYS A 118 -8.47 1.98 12.71
C LYS A 118 -8.44 0.49 13.00
N GLY A 119 -7.98 -0.33 12.06
CA GLY A 119 -7.99 -1.79 12.14
C GLY A 119 -9.35 -2.38 11.73
N GLU A 120 -10.16 -1.61 11.02
CA GLU A 120 -11.43 -2.02 10.43
C GLU A 120 -11.19 -2.77 9.11
N ARG A 121 -10.00 -2.61 8.50
CA ARG A 121 -9.52 -3.37 7.36
C ARG A 121 -8.13 -3.97 7.63
N ASN A 122 -7.89 -5.16 7.11
CA ASN A 122 -6.60 -5.85 7.25
C ASN A 122 -5.52 -5.20 6.37
N THR A 123 -4.27 -5.23 6.83
CA THR A 123 -3.09 -4.84 6.05
C THR A 123 -2.27 -6.06 5.60
N SER A 124 -2.92 -7.23 5.58
CA SER A 124 -2.40 -8.52 5.13
C SER A 124 -3.54 -9.37 4.59
N SER A 125 -3.32 -10.04 3.47
CA SER A 125 -4.36 -10.78 2.73
C SER A 125 -4.73 -12.15 3.32
N PHE A 126 -4.34 -12.44 4.57
CA PHE A 126 -4.76 -13.64 5.29
C PHE A 126 -5.48 -13.26 6.59
N PRO A 127 -6.66 -13.84 6.89
CA PRO A 127 -7.23 -13.73 8.21
C PRO A 127 -6.26 -14.41 9.19
N MET A 128 -5.84 -13.69 10.24
CA MET A 128 -5.25 -14.36 11.41
C MET A 128 -6.38 -15.17 12.07
N TRP A 129 -6.30 -16.49 11.96
CA TRP A 129 -7.20 -17.44 12.63
C TRP A 129 -6.90 -17.48 14.14
#